data_AF-A0AAX3W1V9-F1
#
_entry.id   AF-A0AAX3W1V9-F1
#
_cell.length_a   1.000
_cell.length_b   1.000
_cell.length_c   1.000
_cell.angle_alpha   90.00
_cell.angle_beta   90.00
_cell.angle_gamma   90.00
#
_symmetry.space_group_name_H-M   'P 1'
#
loop_
_entity.id
_entity.type
_entity.pdbx_description
1 polymer ?
#
loop_
_entity_poly.entity_id
_entity_poly.type
_entity_poly.pdbx_seq_one_letter_code
_entity_poly.pdbx_strand_id
1 'polypeptide(L)'
;MIKEKQFGDIFIKPFEESMRTALSEFQLNERQQVYSSLPKEVLDEAIQDSDRRPNVVVNRDNEIVGFFVLHKYYQHEGYETPENVVYIRSLSINEKYQGNGYGTTIMMNLPEYVQLVFPDFDHLFLVVDAENEAAWNLYERAGFMHTATKEEGPLGKERLYYLDLDSKYVSSLKLELHDDDYDNEFINIHLMKDNKKVGIIVLEHKSDNFDIRSIEVEESERKEGIAESALRQLSTFVRRKFPDKKELHISLFGSNNKLKALCYKANFVEIQKADDYIKLMKYINY
;
A
#
# COMPACT_ATOMS: atom_id res chain seq x y z
N MET A 1 -15.32 20.28 10.49
CA MET A 1 -14.01 20.50 11.15
C MET A 1 -12.90 20.11 10.18
N ILE A 2 -11.91 20.98 10.01
CA ILE A 2 -10.65 20.63 9.33
C ILE A 2 -9.99 19.51 10.15
N LYS A 3 -9.70 18.40 9.50
CA LYS A 3 -9.08 17.24 10.15
C LYS A 3 -7.63 17.23 9.70
N GLU A 4 -6.75 17.68 10.58
CA GLU A 4 -5.30 17.49 10.46
C GLU A 4 -4.86 16.33 11.35
N LYS A 5 -3.76 15.67 10.98
CA LYS A 5 -3.19 14.60 11.81
C LYS A 5 -1.68 14.51 11.63
N GLN A 6 -1.00 14.29 12.75
CA GLN A 6 0.44 14.05 12.79
C GLN A 6 0.75 12.56 12.62
N PHE A 7 1.75 12.25 11.81
CA PHE A 7 2.30 10.91 11.62
C PHE A 7 3.83 10.96 11.67
N GLY A 8 4.40 10.66 12.84
CA GLY A 8 5.83 10.83 13.08
C GLY A 8 6.26 12.29 12.87
N ASP A 9 7.05 12.54 11.83
CA ASP A 9 7.66 13.85 11.53
C ASP A 9 6.90 14.68 10.50
N ILE A 10 5.74 14.19 10.06
CA ILE A 10 4.86 14.92 9.13
C ILE A 10 3.49 15.20 9.72
N PHE A 11 2.85 16.23 9.19
CA PHE A 11 1.43 16.52 9.38
C PHE A 11 0.74 16.46 8.02
N ILE A 12 -0.36 15.71 7.95
CA ILE A 12 -1.26 15.72 6.80
C ILE A 12 -2.46 16.59 7.17
N LYS A 13 -2.76 17.57 6.31
CA LYS A 13 -3.88 18.51 6.51
C LYS A 13 -4.50 18.91 5.17
N PRO A 14 -5.78 19.32 5.14
CA PRO A 14 -6.37 19.86 3.91
C PRO A 14 -5.62 21.10 3.46
N PHE A 15 -5.69 21.37 2.15
CA PHE A 15 -5.22 22.63 1.60
C PHE A 15 -5.95 23.82 2.24
N GLU A 16 -5.19 24.87 2.50
CA GLU A 16 -5.69 26.19 2.87
C GLU A 16 -5.10 27.22 1.90
N GLU A 17 -5.86 28.29 1.62
CA GLU A 17 -5.47 29.30 0.62
C GLU A 17 -4.11 29.97 0.94
N SER A 18 -3.76 30.06 2.22
CA SER A 18 -2.45 30.53 2.70
C SER A 18 -1.26 29.70 2.17
N MET A 19 -1.50 28.46 1.75
CA MET A 19 -0.50 27.52 1.25
C MET A 19 -0.30 27.61 -0.27
N ARG A 20 -1.16 28.34 -0.99
CA ARG A 20 -1.15 28.39 -2.47
C ARG A 20 0.20 28.84 -3.01
N THR A 21 0.79 29.89 -2.44
CA THR A 21 2.10 30.39 -2.87
C THR A 21 3.18 29.33 -2.74
N ALA A 22 3.25 28.63 -1.60
CA ALA A 22 4.23 27.56 -1.41
C ALA A 22 3.98 26.36 -2.36
N LEU A 23 2.72 26.04 -2.67
CA LEU A 23 2.39 25.02 -3.67
C LEU A 23 2.73 25.43 -5.11
N SER A 24 2.75 26.73 -5.41
CA SER A 24 3.19 27.23 -6.72
C SER A 24 4.69 27.08 -6.96
N GLU A 25 5.46 27.04 -5.87
CA GLU A 25 6.91 26.79 -5.85
C GLU A 25 7.27 25.30 -5.75
N PHE A 26 6.27 24.42 -5.68
CA PHE A 26 6.48 22.98 -5.60
C PHE A 26 7.18 22.46 -6.85
N GLN A 27 8.25 21.68 -6.66
CA GLN A 27 9.09 21.18 -7.74
C GLN A 27 8.97 19.67 -7.88
N LEU A 28 8.91 19.22 -9.13
CA LEU A 28 9.08 17.83 -9.54
C LEU A 28 10.08 17.83 -10.69
N ASN A 29 11.02 16.89 -10.68
CA ASN A 29 11.90 16.72 -11.83
C ASN A 29 11.10 16.23 -13.05
N GLU A 30 11.70 16.41 -14.24
CA GLU A 30 11.07 16.05 -15.52
C GLU A 30 10.63 14.58 -15.55
N ARG A 31 11.40 13.66 -14.95
CA ARG A 31 11.05 12.23 -14.89
C ARG A 31 9.77 11.97 -14.09
N GLN A 32 9.48 12.77 -13.08
CA GLN A 32 8.28 12.63 -12.25
C GLN A 32 7.08 13.37 -12.79
N GLN A 33 7.29 14.47 -13.52
CA GLN A 33 6.21 15.17 -14.20
C GLN A 33 5.52 14.29 -15.26
N VAL A 34 6.23 13.27 -15.78
CA VAL A 34 5.60 12.22 -16.59
C VAL A 34 4.51 11.49 -15.81
N TYR A 35 4.73 11.17 -14.53
CA TYR A 35 3.83 10.29 -13.77
C TYR A 35 2.85 11.01 -12.83
N SER A 36 3.07 12.30 -12.54
CA SER A 36 2.18 13.09 -11.68
C SER A 36 2.18 14.55 -12.09
N SER A 37 0.98 15.15 -12.13
CA SER A 37 0.80 16.59 -12.26
C SER A 37 1.35 17.35 -11.05
N LEU A 38 1.81 18.58 -11.29
CA LEU A 38 2.21 19.50 -10.23
C LEU A 38 0.98 20.00 -9.46
N PRO A 39 1.11 20.34 -8.17
CA PRO A 39 -0.02 20.87 -7.39
C PRO A 39 -0.69 22.08 -8.05
N LYS A 40 0.10 23.01 -8.60
CA LYS A 40 -0.41 24.20 -9.29
C LYS A 40 -1.30 23.91 -10.50
N GLU A 41 -1.18 22.73 -11.11
CA GLU A 41 -1.93 22.34 -12.32
C GLU A 41 -3.30 21.74 -11.99
N VAL A 42 -3.43 21.12 -10.81
CA VAL A 42 -4.63 20.38 -10.41
C VAL A 42 -5.40 21.03 -9.26
N LEU A 43 -4.77 21.97 -8.54
CA LEU A 43 -5.35 22.57 -7.34
C LEU A 43 -6.67 23.28 -7.62
N ASP A 44 -6.74 24.09 -8.68
CA ASP A 44 -7.95 24.88 -8.98
C ASP A 44 -9.14 24.00 -9.36
N GLU A 45 -8.92 22.93 -10.11
CA GLU A 45 -9.95 21.93 -10.40
C GLU A 45 -10.35 21.19 -9.10
N ALA A 46 -9.38 20.85 -8.25
CA ALA A 46 -9.61 20.13 -7.01
C ALA A 46 -10.38 20.94 -5.94
N ILE A 47 -10.28 22.27 -5.92
CA ILE A 47 -11.05 23.11 -4.99
C ILE A 47 -12.47 23.40 -5.47
N GLN A 48 -12.73 23.31 -6.78
CA GLN A 48 -14.05 23.59 -7.38
C GLN A 48 -14.97 22.37 -7.34
N ASP A 49 -14.40 21.18 -7.27
CA ASP A 49 -15.11 19.90 -7.21
C ASP A 49 -15.36 19.48 -5.75
N SER A 50 -16.62 19.38 -5.35
CA SER A 50 -17.02 19.02 -3.98
C SER A 50 -16.63 17.59 -3.56
N ASP A 51 -16.36 16.71 -4.52
CA ASP A 51 -15.90 15.35 -4.25
C ASP A 51 -14.38 15.23 -4.19
N ARG A 52 -13.66 16.31 -4.55
CA ARG A 52 -12.22 16.41 -4.40
C ARG A 52 -11.86 17.15 -3.12
N ARG A 53 -10.77 16.69 -2.52
CA ARG A 53 -10.16 17.31 -1.35
C ARG A 53 -8.65 17.36 -1.55
N PRO A 54 -8.07 18.51 -1.93
CA PRO A 54 -6.64 18.69 -1.93
C PRO A 54 -6.10 18.67 -0.50
N ASN A 55 -5.00 17.95 -0.29
CA ASN A 55 -4.30 17.84 0.98
C ASN A 55 -2.82 18.14 0.77
N VAL A 56 -2.23 18.75 1.79
CA VAL A 56 -0.80 19.03 1.86
C VAL A 56 -0.18 18.19 2.96
N VAL A 57 1.10 17.89 2.78
CA VAL A 57 1.94 17.26 3.79
C VAL A 57 3.03 18.24 4.17
N VAL A 58 3.14 18.56 5.46
CA VAL A 58 4.19 19.45 5.99
C VAL A 58 5.10 18.70 6.95
N ASN A 59 6.38 19.07 6.99
CA ASN A 59 7.32 18.57 7.99
C ASN A 59 7.22 19.38 9.30
N ARG A 60 8.06 19.03 10.30
CA ARG A 60 8.12 19.74 11.60
C ARG A 60 8.50 21.22 11.49
N ASP A 61 9.22 21.59 10.43
CA ASP A 61 9.61 22.97 10.14
C ASP A 61 8.54 23.74 9.35
N ASN A 62 7.36 23.13 9.18
CA ASN A 62 6.21 23.65 8.45
C ASN A 62 6.48 23.92 6.95
N GLU A 63 7.45 23.21 6.37
CA GLU A 63 7.71 23.21 4.92
C GLU A 63 6.79 22.20 4.22
N ILE A 64 6.25 22.56 3.04
CA ILE A 64 5.43 21.65 2.23
C ILE A 64 6.32 20.62 1.54
N VAL A 65 6.22 19.37 2.01
CA VAL A 65 7.00 18.24 1.49
C VAL A 65 6.22 17.36 0.52
N GLY A 66 4.89 17.42 0.54
CA GLY A 66 4.06 16.59 -0.33
C GLY A 66 2.67 17.14 -0.56
N PHE A 67 2.02 16.62 -1.59
CA PHE A 67 0.67 16.99 -2.00
C PHE A 67 -0.05 15.76 -2.56
N PHE A 68 -1.37 15.69 -2.35
CA PHE A 68 -2.25 14.73 -3.01
C PHE A 68 -3.70 15.21 -2.96
N VAL A 69 -4.53 14.66 -3.82
CA VAL A 69 -5.97 14.88 -3.83
C VAL A 69 -6.68 13.58 -3.47
N LEU A 70 -7.60 13.64 -2.52
CA LEU A 70 -8.58 12.58 -2.30
C LEU A 70 -9.80 12.88 -3.16
N HIS A 71 -10.28 11.90 -3.92
CA HIS A 71 -11.39 12.06 -4.85
C HIS A 71 -12.45 11.00 -4.60
N LYS A 72 -13.59 11.37 -3.99
CA LYS A 72 -14.71 10.47 -3.73
C LYS A 72 -15.46 10.15 -5.01
N TYR A 73 -16.07 8.97 -5.08
CA TYR A 73 -16.95 8.52 -6.17
C TYR A 73 -16.33 8.52 -7.57
N TYR A 74 -15.02 8.77 -7.67
CA TYR A 74 -14.32 8.82 -8.93
C TYR A 74 -14.29 7.44 -9.57
N GLN A 75 -14.59 7.40 -10.86
CA GLN A 75 -14.48 6.21 -11.68
C GLN A 75 -13.38 6.45 -12.71
N HIS A 76 -12.26 5.75 -12.55
CA HIS A 76 -11.17 5.86 -13.50
C HIS A 76 -11.51 5.09 -14.78
N GLU A 77 -11.41 5.75 -15.92
CA GLU A 77 -11.80 5.17 -17.21
C GLU A 77 -11.03 3.87 -17.50
N GLY A 78 -11.79 2.81 -17.80
CA GLY A 78 -11.23 1.49 -18.11
C GLY A 78 -11.02 0.58 -16.91
N TYR A 79 -11.36 1.02 -15.69
CA TYR A 79 -11.47 0.15 -14.52
C TYR A 79 -12.89 0.12 -13.98
N GLU A 80 -13.34 -1.08 -13.62
CA GLU A 80 -14.59 -1.26 -12.89
C GLU A 80 -14.28 -1.26 -11.39
N THR A 81 -14.71 -0.20 -10.70
CA THR A 81 -14.62 -0.09 -9.24
C THR A 81 -16.00 0.14 -8.62
N PRO A 82 -16.19 -0.14 -7.33
CA PRO A 82 -17.42 0.25 -6.63
C PRO A 82 -17.66 1.76 -6.73
N GLU A 83 -18.90 2.19 -6.55
CA GLU A 83 -19.24 3.62 -6.59
C GLU A 83 -18.77 4.33 -5.30
N ASN A 84 -19.00 3.74 -4.13
CA ASN A 84 -18.62 4.31 -2.83
C ASN A 84 -17.13 4.11 -2.51
N VAL A 85 -16.27 4.83 -3.22
CA VAL A 85 -14.81 4.69 -3.15
C VAL A 85 -14.11 6.04 -3.01
N VAL A 86 -12.88 6.02 -2.51
CA VAL A 86 -11.95 7.17 -2.54
C VAL A 86 -10.76 6.82 -3.41
N TYR A 87 -10.41 7.71 -4.34
CA TYR A 87 -9.16 7.64 -5.09
C TYR A 87 -8.12 8.61 -4.54
N ILE A 88 -6.86 8.17 -4.49
CA ILE A 88 -5.70 9.05 -4.30
C ILE A 88 -5.22 9.47 -5.69
N ARG A 89 -5.16 10.78 -5.92
CA ARG A 89 -4.72 11.38 -7.17
C ARG A 89 -3.59 12.37 -6.92
N SER A 90 -2.74 12.56 -7.94
CA SER A 90 -1.67 13.57 -7.95
C SER A 90 -0.76 13.50 -6.71
N LEU A 91 -0.54 12.30 -6.17
CA LEU A 91 0.35 12.11 -5.03
C LEU A 91 1.78 12.38 -5.48
N SER A 92 2.40 13.37 -4.85
CA SER A 92 3.73 13.83 -5.21
C SER A 92 4.51 14.28 -3.98
N ILE A 93 5.83 14.11 -4.03
CA ILE A 93 6.79 14.57 -3.02
C ILE A 93 7.64 15.65 -3.66
N ASN A 94 7.72 16.81 -3.02
CA ASN A 94 8.49 17.92 -3.53
C ASN A 94 9.97 17.51 -3.62
N GLU A 95 10.58 17.74 -4.78
CA GLU A 95 11.92 17.29 -5.14
C GLU A 95 12.96 17.60 -4.06
N LYS A 96 12.90 18.80 -3.48
CA LYS A 96 13.80 19.24 -2.40
C LYS A 96 13.86 18.28 -1.20
N TYR A 97 12.79 17.52 -0.95
CA TYR A 97 12.65 16.68 0.23
C TYR A 97 12.64 15.18 -0.09
N GLN A 98 12.86 14.79 -1.34
CA GLN A 98 12.93 13.38 -1.71
C GLN A 98 14.14 12.67 -1.07
N GLY A 99 14.08 11.34 -1.00
CA GLY A 99 15.10 10.53 -0.33
C GLY A 99 15.00 10.51 1.21
N ASN A 100 14.20 11.38 1.82
CA ASN A 100 14.03 11.45 3.29
C ASN A 100 12.94 10.52 3.85
N GLY A 101 12.37 9.64 3.01
CA GLY A 101 11.35 8.68 3.45
C GLY A 101 9.91 9.22 3.56
N TYR A 102 9.66 10.50 3.27
CA TYR A 102 8.32 11.11 3.37
C TYR A 102 7.23 10.38 2.58
N GLY A 103 7.51 9.94 1.35
CA GLY A 103 6.54 9.16 0.55
C GLY A 103 6.13 7.85 1.23
N THR A 104 7.08 7.17 1.88
CA THR A 104 6.80 5.99 2.70
C THR A 104 5.92 6.35 3.89
N THR A 105 6.28 7.39 4.65
CA THR A 105 5.49 7.81 5.81
C THR A 105 4.07 8.21 5.41
N ILE A 106 3.89 8.93 4.30
CA ILE A 106 2.57 9.28 3.78
C ILE A 106 1.78 8.03 3.47
N MET A 107 2.28 7.14 2.61
CA MET A 107 1.52 5.97 2.17
C MET A 107 1.20 4.98 3.29
N MET A 108 2.12 4.77 4.24
CA MET A 108 1.86 3.92 5.41
C MET A 108 0.79 4.52 6.33
N ASN A 109 0.55 5.82 6.34
CA ASN A 109 -0.41 6.45 7.26
C ASN A 109 -1.67 6.99 6.55
N LEU A 110 -1.68 6.95 5.23
CA LEU A 110 -2.78 7.41 4.41
C LEU A 110 -4.11 6.70 4.72
N PRO A 111 -4.16 5.38 4.99
CA PRO A 111 -5.41 4.70 5.32
C PRO A 111 -6.10 5.30 6.56
N GLU A 112 -5.31 5.56 7.61
CA GLU A 112 -5.78 6.17 8.84
C GLU A 112 -6.23 7.63 8.64
N TYR A 113 -5.53 8.40 7.79
CA TYR A 113 -5.95 9.75 7.45
C TYR A 113 -7.24 9.75 6.60
N VAL A 114 -7.37 8.85 5.63
CA VAL A 114 -8.58 8.73 4.80
C VAL A 114 -9.78 8.36 5.65
N GLN A 115 -9.68 7.37 6.55
CA GLN A 115 -10.77 7.03 7.48
C GLN A 115 -11.10 8.16 8.45
N LEU A 116 -10.08 8.93 8.89
CA LEU A 116 -10.34 10.13 9.68
C LEU A 116 -11.19 11.11 8.87
N VAL A 117 -10.87 11.35 7.60
CA VAL A 117 -11.54 12.35 6.75
C VAL A 117 -12.91 11.88 6.26
N PHE A 118 -13.01 10.64 5.80
CA PHE A 118 -14.16 9.99 5.17
C PHE A 118 -14.44 8.65 5.88
N PRO A 119 -15.04 8.68 7.09
CA PRO A 119 -15.24 7.47 7.89
C PRO A 119 -16.25 6.48 7.30
N ASP A 120 -17.05 6.91 6.32
CA ASP A 120 -18.09 6.09 5.66
C ASP A 120 -17.60 5.44 4.36
N PHE A 121 -16.29 5.45 4.12
CA PHE A 121 -15.66 4.89 2.92
C PHE A 121 -14.67 3.80 3.29
N ASP A 122 -14.89 2.61 2.74
CA ASP A 122 -14.13 1.42 3.08
C ASP A 122 -13.16 1.01 1.97
N HIS A 123 -13.17 1.74 0.85
CA HIS A 123 -12.41 1.40 -0.35
C HIS A 123 -11.51 2.55 -0.78
N LEU A 124 -10.21 2.27 -0.85
CA LEU A 124 -9.19 3.22 -1.28
C LEU A 124 -8.48 2.71 -2.53
N PHE A 125 -8.50 3.50 -3.59
CA PHE A 125 -7.88 3.16 -4.86
C PHE A 125 -6.82 4.18 -5.28
N LEU A 126 -5.91 3.74 -6.13
CA LEU A 126 -5.01 4.61 -6.88
C LEU A 126 -4.65 3.96 -8.21
N VAL A 127 -4.29 4.78 -9.18
CA VAL A 127 -3.77 4.33 -10.48
C VAL A 127 -2.35 4.85 -10.62
N VAL A 128 -1.48 4.03 -11.17
CA VAL A 128 -0.08 4.35 -11.41
C VAL A 128 0.37 3.80 -12.74
N ASP A 129 1.21 4.56 -13.42
CA ASP A 129 1.92 4.08 -14.61
C ASP A 129 2.77 2.84 -14.27
N ALA A 130 2.72 1.81 -15.12
CA ALA A 130 3.40 0.55 -14.89
C ALA A 130 4.93 0.68 -14.91
N GLU A 131 5.48 1.67 -15.61
CA GLU A 131 6.92 1.97 -15.64
C GLU A 131 7.40 2.65 -14.36
N ASN A 132 6.49 3.19 -13.53
CA ASN A 132 6.84 3.82 -12.25
C ASN A 132 7.03 2.78 -11.13
N GLU A 133 8.08 1.96 -11.26
CA GLU A 133 8.41 0.91 -10.29
C GLU A 133 8.58 1.38 -8.86
N ALA A 134 9.14 2.58 -8.68
CA ALA A 134 9.33 3.15 -7.36
C ALA A 134 7.99 3.39 -6.64
N ALA A 135 6.99 3.91 -7.36
CA ALA A 135 5.67 4.21 -6.81
C ALA A 135 4.89 2.94 -6.48
N TRP A 136 4.79 1.99 -7.41
CA TRP A 136 3.99 0.80 -7.15
C TRP A 136 4.63 -0.14 -6.12
N ASN A 137 5.97 -0.21 -6.03
CA ASN A 137 6.65 -0.87 -4.89
C ASN A 137 6.39 -0.16 -3.55
N LEU A 138 6.21 1.16 -3.55
CA LEU A 138 5.82 1.90 -2.36
C LEU A 138 4.38 1.58 -1.95
N TYR A 139 3.44 1.53 -2.88
CA TYR A 139 2.04 1.22 -2.60
C TYR A 139 1.87 -0.18 -2.02
N GLU A 140 2.54 -1.18 -2.58
CA GLU A 140 2.43 -2.55 -2.06
C GLU A 140 3.06 -2.71 -0.67
N ARG A 141 4.17 -2.01 -0.39
CA ARG A 141 4.71 -1.93 0.99
C ARG A 141 3.72 -1.29 1.95
N ALA A 142 2.96 -0.31 1.46
CA ALA A 142 1.85 0.28 2.20
C ALA A 142 0.60 -0.61 2.26
N GLY A 143 0.67 -1.86 1.77
CA GLY A 143 -0.41 -2.84 1.86
C GLY A 143 -1.45 -2.77 0.75
N PHE A 144 -1.29 -1.86 -0.21
CA PHE A 144 -2.14 -1.84 -1.40
C PHE A 144 -1.90 -3.09 -2.24
N MET A 145 -2.98 -3.64 -2.76
CA MET A 145 -2.93 -4.82 -3.62
C MET A 145 -3.08 -4.40 -5.06
N HIS A 146 -2.24 -4.93 -5.93
CA HIS A 146 -2.47 -4.86 -7.37
C HIS A 146 -3.75 -5.65 -7.70
N THR A 147 -4.64 -5.04 -8.48
CA THR A 147 -5.96 -5.61 -8.79
C THR A 147 -6.19 -5.82 -10.28
N ALA A 148 -5.73 -4.87 -11.09
CA ALA A 148 -5.91 -4.92 -12.53
C ALA A 148 -4.80 -4.13 -13.22
N THR A 149 -4.60 -4.46 -14.48
CA THR A 149 -3.70 -3.75 -15.36
C THR A 149 -4.43 -3.43 -16.66
N LYS A 150 -4.38 -2.16 -17.06
CA LYS A 150 -4.87 -1.68 -18.34
C LYS A 150 -3.67 -1.50 -19.27
N GLU A 151 -3.65 -2.20 -20.40
CA GLU A 151 -2.52 -2.15 -21.34
C GLU A 151 -2.44 -0.81 -22.09
N GLU A 152 -3.57 -0.10 -22.25
CA GLU A 152 -3.68 1.17 -22.97
C GLU A 152 -4.17 2.29 -22.04
N GLY A 153 -3.24 2.92 -21.31
CA GLY A 153 -3.45 4.16 -20.57
C GLY A 153 -2.87 5.39 -21.29
N PRO A 154 -3.01 6.60 -20.73
CA PRO A 154 -2.58 7.85 -21.37
C PRO A 154 -1.08 7.92 -21.70
N LEU A 155 -0.25 7.23 -20.92
CA LEU A 155 1.21 7.19 -21.06
C LEU A 155 1.75 5.80 -21.43
N GLY A 156 0.87 4.81 -21.50
CA GLY A 156 1.23 3.41 -21.60
C GLY A 156 0.43 2.58 -20.62
N LYS A 157 0.99 1.43 -20.22
CA LYS A 157 0.34 0.48 -19.33
C LYS A 157 0.12 1.11 -17.94
N GLU A 158 -1.07 0.97 -17.38
CA GLU A 158 -1.43 1.46 -16.06
C GLU A 158 -1.80 0.32 -15.12
N ARG A 159 -1.55 0.49 -13.82
CA ARG A 159 -1.89 -0.46 -12.76
C ARG A 159 -2.88 0.15 -11.78
N LEU A 160 -3.96 -0.59 -11.50
CA LEU A 160 -4.90 -0.27 -10.43
C LEU A 160 -4.50 -0.96 -9.13
N TYR A 161 -4.40 -0.15 -8.08
CA TYR A 161 -4.12 -0.61 -6.73
C TYR A 161 -5.30 -0.32 -5.80
N TYR A 162 -5.55 -1.26 -4.88
CA TYR A 162 -6.67 -1.24 -3.95
C TYR A 162 -6.21 -1.51 -2.52
N LEU A 163 -6.75 -0.75 -1.57
CA LEU A 163 -6.68 -1.04 -0.16
C LEU A 163 -8.10 -1.03 0.45
N ASP A 164 -8.39 -2.09 1.18
CA ASP A 164 -9.58 -2.21 2.02
C ASP A 164 -9.31 -1.48 3.35
N LEU A 165 -10.04 -0.40 3.60
CA LEU A 165 -9.90 0.42 4.80
C LEU A 165 -10.55 -0.23 6.03
N ASP A 166 -11.58 -1.05 5.85
CA ASP A 166 -12.21 -1.80 6.95
C ASP A 166 -11.30 -2.88 7.52
N SER A 167 -10.32 -3.30 6.73
CA SER A 167 -9.33 -4.28 7.17
C SER A 167 -8.33 -3.66 8.16
N LYS A 168 -7.95 -4.44 9.17
CA LYS A 168 -7.02 -3.99 10.22
C LYS A 168 -5.62 -3.79 9.62
N TYR A 169 -5.28 -2.54 9.37
CA TYR A 169 -4.00 -2.15 8.82
C TYR A 169 -3.05 -1.65 9.92
N VAL A 170 -1.81 -2.17 9.92
CA VAL A 170 -0.77 -1.78 10.90
C VAL A 170 0.34 -1.01 10.20
N SER A 171 0.29 0.33 10.31
CA SER A 171 1.20 1.25 9.62
C SER A 171 2.67 1.16 10.04
N SER A 172 2.97 0.64 11.23
CA SER A 172 4.34 0.47 11.70
C SER A 172 4.94 -0.90 11.42
N LEU A 173 4.18 -1.82 10.82
CA LEU A 173 4.63 -3.18 10.54
C LEU A 173 5.69 -3.19 9.43
N LYS A 174 6.80 -3.88 9.68
CA LYS A 174 7.87 -4.16 8.72
C LYS A 174 8.18 -5.65 8.70
N LEU A 175 8.57 -6.14 7.52
CA LEU A 175 9.13 -7.47 7.34
C LEU A 175 10.66 -7.38 7.32
N GLU A 176 11.32 -8.18 8.14
CA GLU A 176 12.78 -8.25 8.23
C GLU A 176 13.28 -9.67 8.05
N LEU A 177 14.49 -9.80 7.49
CA LEU A 177 15.21 -11.06 7.32
C LEU A 177 16.66 -10.80 7.68
N HIS A 178 17.21 -11.57 8.63
CA HIS A 178 18.62 -11.52 9.01
C HIS A 178 19.40 -12.71 8.41
N ASP A 179 20.73 -12.62 8.42
CA ASP A 179 21.60 -13.61 7.76
C ASP A 179 21.49 -15.02 8.37
N ASP A 180 21.16 -15.12 9.66
CA ASP A 180 20.99 -16.39 10.38
C ASP A 180 19.55 -16.94 10.31
N ASP A 181 18.63 -16.22 9.67
CA ASP A 181 17.21 -16.55 9.63
C ASP A 181 16.83 -17.49 8.47
N TYR A 182 17.79 -18.03 7.74
CA TYR A 182 17.52 -18.98 6.67
C TYR A 182 18.54 -20.12 6.60
N ASP A 183 18.07 -21.28 6.19
CA ASP A 183 18.89 -22.40 5.74
C ASP A 183 18.50 -22.78 4.31
N ASN A 184 18.96 -23.94 3.83
CA ASN A 184 18.67 -24.37 2.45
C ASN A 184 17.18 -24.73 2.24
N GLU A 185 16.42 -24.96 3.30
CA GLU A 185 15.05 -25.45 3.26
C GLU A 185 14.06 -24.35 3.70
N PHE A 186 14.36 -23.59 4.76
CA PHE A 186 13.44 -22.63 5.35
C PHE A 186 14.00 -21.20 5.43
N ILE A 187 13.10 -20.22 5.35
CA ILE A 187 13.34 -18.81 5.61
C ILE A 187 12.38 -18.32 6.69
N ASN A 188 12.93 -17.65 7.69
CA ASN A 188 12.21 -17.03 8.79
C ASN A 188 12.13 -15.52 8.56
N ILE A 189 10.95 -15.00 8.20
CA ILE A 189 10.72 -13.56 8.06
C ILE A 189 10.15 -13.01 9.36
N HIS A 190 10.84 -12.07 9.98
CA HIS A 190 10.42 -11.42 11.22
C HIS A 190 9.35 -10.36 10.96
N LEU A 191 8.29 -10.40 11.77
CA LEU A 191 7.24 -9.39 11.78
C LEU A 191 7.59 -8.36 12.86
N MET A 192 7.97 -7.15 12.44
CA MET A 192 8.47 -6.10 13.32
C MET A 192 7.44 -4.98 13.43
N LYS A 193 6.90 -4.72 14.62
CA LYS A 193 6.00 -3.59 14.92
C LYS A 193 6.69 -2.69 15.93
N ASP A 194 6.79 -1.40 15.62
CA ASP A 194 7.46 -0.41 16.47
C ASP A 194 8.89 -0.84 16.90
N ASN A 195 9.63 -1.43 15.95
CA ASN A 195 10.97 -2.02 16.13
C ASN A 195 11.05 -3.20 17.13
N LYS A 196 9.90 -3.77 17.53
CA LYS A 196 9.82 -5.00 18.32
C LYS A 196 9.36 -6.16 17.43
N LYS A 197 10.00 -7.32 17.56
CA LYS A 197 9.49 -8.56 16.94
C LYS A 197 8.18 -8.96 17.61
N VAL A 198 7.14 -9.14 16.81
CA VAL A 198 5.78 -9.52 17.23
C VAL A 198 5.27 -10.77 16.52
N GLY A 199 6.10 -11.41 15.70
CA GLY A 199 5.73 -12.61 14.98
C GLY A 199 6.76 -13.06 13.96
N ILE A 200 6.39 -14.07 13.18
CA ILE A 200 7.21 -14.68 12.15
C ILE A 200 6.34 -15.25 11.03
N ILE A 201 6.83 -15.20 9.80
CA ILE A 201 6.37 -16.01 8.68
C ILE A 201 7.49 -16.98 8.31
N VAL A 202 7.18 -18.27 8.25
CA VAL A 202 8.13 -19.30 7.83
C VAL A 202 7.80 -19.71 6.40
N LEU A 203 8.76 -19.55 5.49
CA LEU A 203 8.68 -19.98 4.10
C LEU A 203 9.55 -21.22 3.89
N GLU A 204 9.09 -22.18 3.11
CA GLU A 204 9.91 -23.29 2.62
C GLU A 204 10.28 -23.08 1.16
N HIS A 205 11.56 -23.22 0.85
CA HIS A 205 12.12 -23.18 -0.49
C HIS A 205 11.55 -24.29 -1.38
N LYS A 206 11.03 -23.87 -2.54
CA LYS A 206 10.77 -24.74 -3.70
C LYS A 206 11.53 -24.20 -4.91
N SER A 207 11.52 -24.94 -6.02
CA SER A 207 12.27 -24.56 -7.23
C SER A 207 11.91 -23.15 -7.71
N ASP A 208 10.62 -22.90 -7.92
CA ASP A 208 10.11 -21.67 -8.57
C ASP A 208 9.24 -20.80 -7.65
N ASN A 209 8.96 -21.27 -6.44
CA ASN A 209 8.03 -20.65 -5.50
C ASN A 209 8.49 -20.81 -4.05
N PHE A 210 7.73 -20.21 -3.13
CA PHE A 210 7.79 -20.50 -1.70
C PHE A 210 6.47 -21.10 -1.22
N ASP A 211 6.56 -22.10 -0.35
CA ASP A 211 5.41 -22.56 0.45
C ASP A 211 5.43 -21.82 1.81
N ILE A 212 4.37 -21.10 2.14
CA ILE A 212 4.15 -20.55 3.48
C ILE A 212 3.81 -21.72 4.40
N ARG A 213 4.71 -22.04 5.34
CA ARG A 213 4.55 -23.13 6.31
C ARG A 213 3.90 -22.68 7.60
N SER A 214 4.21 -21.48 8.05
CA SER A 214 3.61 -20.94 9.27
C SER A 214 3.50 -19.43 9.24
N ILE A 215 2.49 -18.91 9.92
CA ILE A 215 2.28 -17.49 10.20
C ILE A 215 1.93 -17.39 11.67
N GLU A 216 2.89 -16.94 12.48
CA GLU A 216 2.72 -16.83 13.93
C GLU A 216 2.81 -15.37 14.34
N VAL A 217 1.85 -14.96 15.17
CA VAL A 217 1.81 -13.63 15.80
C VAL A 217 1.71 -13.85 17.31
N GLU A 218 2.48 -13.07 18.07
CA GLU A 218 2.44 -13.05 19.54
C GLU A 218 1.00 -12.91 20.04
N GLU A 219 0.63 -13.68 21.07
CA GLU A 219 -0.76 -13.77 21.52
C GLU A 219 -1.39 -12.41 21.86
N SER A 220 -0.61 -11.52 22.47
CA SER A 220 -1.00 -10.14 22.80
C SER A 220 -1.28 -9.27 21.58
N GLU A 221 -0.75 -9.61 20.39
CA GLU A 221 -0.81 -8.82 19.16
C GLU A 221 -1.76 -9.42 18.10
N ARG A 222 -2.30 -10.64 18.32
CA ARG A 222 -3.10 -11.38 17.31
C ARG A 222 -4.35 -10.66 16.82
N LYS A 223 -4.90 -9.72 17.60
CA LYS A 223 -6.10 -8.97 17.24
C LYS A 223 -5.81 -7.64 16.54
N GLU A 224 -4.55 -7.34 16.27
CA GLU A 224 -4.12 -6.05 15.71
C GLU A 224 -4.04 -6.06 14.17
N GLY A 225 -4.32 -7.17 13.49
CA GLY A 225 -4.24 -7.24 12.02
C GLY A 225 -2.84 -7.51 11.45
N ILE A 226 -1.89 -7.88 12.31
CA ILE A 226 -0.48 -8.13 11.94
C ILE A 226 -0.35 -9.18 10.84
N ALA A 227 -1.01 -10.33 10.98
CA ALA A 227 -0.92 -11.40 9.99
C ALA A 227 -1.47 -10.98 8.63
N GLU A 228 -2.57 -10.22 8.62
CA GLU A 228 -3.17 -9.72 7.37
C GLU A 228 -2.23 -8.71 6.68
N SER A 229 -1.72 -7.75 7.45
CA SER A 229 -0.78 -6.74 6.96
C SER A 229 0.51 -7.40 6.44
N ALA A 230 1.03 -8.41 7.13
CA ALA A 230 2.20 -9.16 6.71
C ALA A 230 1.96 -9.92 5.39
N LEU A 231 0.83 -10.60 5.24
CA LEU A 231 0.47 -11.30 4.00
C LEU A 231 0.30 -10.36 2.79
N ARG A 232 -0.19 -9.14 3.01
CA ARG A 232 -0.26 -8.11 1.97
C ARG A 232 1.14 -7.67 1.51
N GLN A 233 2.06 -7.41 2.45
CA GLN A 233 3.43 -6.98 2.18
C GLN A 233 4.36 -8.09 1.64
N LEU A 234 4.05 -9.36 1.93
CA LEU A 234 4.94 -10.50 1.69
C LEU A 234 5.36 -10.64 0.22
N SER A 235 4.46 -10.44 -0.73
CA SER A 235 4.79 -10.53 -2.16
C SER A 235 5.89 -9.55 -2.55
N THR A 236 5.76 -8.28 -2.15
CA THR A 236 6.79 -7.26 -2.40
C THR A 236 8.10 -7.57 -1.73
N PHE A 237 8.05 -8.08 -0.49
CA PHE A 237 9.24 -8.48 0.24
C PHE A 237 9.99 -9.59 -0.50
N VAL A 238 9.28 -10.65 -0.89
CA VAL A 238 9.87 -11.79 -1.58
C VAL A 238 10.39 -11.38 -2.95
N ARG A 239 9.63 -10.62 -3.75
CA ARG A 239 10.07 -10.11 -5.06
C ARG A 239 11.43 -9.41 -5.00
N ARG A 240 11.64 -8.58 -3.96
CA ARG A 240 12.85 -7.78 -3.81
C ARG A 240 14.05 -8.57 -3.30
N LYS A 241 13.82 -9.59 -2.47
CA LYS A 241 14.89 -10.38 -1.82
C LYS A 241 15.22 -11.66 -2.58
N PHE A 242 14.26 -12.22 -3.32
CA PHE A 242 14.31 -13.50 -4.01
C PHE A 242 13.74 -13.35 -5.44
N PRO A 243 14.48 -12.69 -6.35
CA PRO A 243 13.98 -12.34 -7.68
C PRO A 243 13.71 -13.56 -8.58
N ASP A 244 14.23 -14.74 -8.24
CA ASP A 244 13.98 -16.00 -8.93
C ASP A 244 12.59 -16.59 -8.63
N LYS A 245 11.94 -16.16 -7.54
CA LYS A 245 10.66 -16.70 -7.09
C LYS A 245 9.49 -15.96 -7.73
N LYS A 246 8.49 -16.72 -8.18
CA LYS A 246 7.35 -16.19 -8.92
C LYS A 246 6.03 -16.27 -8.16
N GLU A 247 5.94 -17.21 -7.22
CA GLU A 247 4.67 -17.53 -6.55
C GLU A 247 4.86 -17.78 -5.05
N LEU A 248 3.81 -17.48 -4.29
CA LEU A 248 3.62 -17.88 -2.90
C LEU A 248 2.47 -18.87 -2.81
N HIS A 249 2.69 -19.99 -2.13
CA HIS A 249 1.70 -21.04 -1.96
C HIS A 249 1.41 -21.23 -0.47
N ILE A 250 0.20 -21.60 -0.09
CA ILE A 250 -0.13 -21.97 1.28
C ILE A 250 -1.15 -23.10 1.26
N SER A 251 -0.91 -24.13 2.08
CA SER A 251 -1.87 -25.23 2.27
C SER A 251 -2.53 -25.05 3.64
N LEU A 252 -3.86 -24.96 3.64
CA LEU A 252 -4.65 -24.80 4.85
C LEU A 252 -5.46 -26.07 5.08
N PHE A 253 -5.25 -26.69 6.23
CA PHE A 253 -5.95 -27.90 6.64
C PHE A 253 -7.15 -27.56 7.52
N GLY A 254 -8.21 -28.37 7.38
CA GLY A 254 -9.47 -28.23 8.10
C GLY A 254 -10.40 -27.16 7.54
N SER A 255 -11.71 -27.42 7.62
CA SER A 255 -12.77 -26.57 7.05
C SER A 255 -12.85 -25.17 7.67
N ASN A 256 -12.41 -25.00 8.92
CA ASN A 256 -12.49 -23.77 9.70
C ASN A 256 -11.13 -23.09 9.92
N ASN A 257 -10.18 -23.29 9.00
CA ASN A 257 -8.86 -22.66 9.12
C ASN A 257 -8.97 -21.12 9.10
N LYS A 258 -8.59 -20.48 10.20
CA LYS A 258 -8.72 -19.03 10.40
C LYS A 258 -7.90 -18.20 9.40
N LEU A 259 -6.83 -18.77 8.84
CA LEU A 259 -6.00 -18.09 7.85
C LEU A 259 -6.70 -17.95 6.50
N LYS A 260 -7.74 -18.76 6.20
CA LYS A 260 -8.43 -18.75 4.91
C LYS A 260 -8.95 -17.36 4.54
N ALA A 261 -9.63 -16.69 5.48
CA ALA A 261 -10.14 -15.34 5.25
C ALA A 261 -9.00 -14.32 5.03
N LEU A 262 -7.91 -14.45 5.79
CA LEU A 262 -6.74 -13.56 5.66
C LEU A 262 -6.05 -13.72 4.30
N CYS A 263 -5.91 -14.95 3.82
CA CYS A 263 -5.33 -15.24 2.51
C CYS A 263 -6.16 -14.61 1.39
N TYR A 264 -7.50 -14.74 1.39
CA TYR A 264 -8.33 -14.09 0.38
C TYR A 264 -8.24 -12.56 0.45
N LYS A 265 -8.25 -11.98 1.64
CA LYS A 265 -8.03 -10.53 1.84
C LYS A 265 -6.66 -10.06 1.37
N ALA A 266 -5.67 -10.95 1.31
CA ALA A 266 -4.35 -10.69 0.78
C ALA A 266 -4.18 -11.09 -0.70
N ASN A 267 -5.28 -11.32 -1.41
CA ASN A 267 -5.33 -11.68 -2.84
C ASN A 267 -4.69 -13.05 -3.19
N PHE A 268 -4.78 -14.02 -2.29
CA PHE A 268 -4.53 -15.42 -2.64
C PHE A 268 -5.76 -16.03 -3.30
N VAL A 269 -5.55 -16.84 -4.33
CA VAL A 269 -6.59 -17.56 -5.07
C VAL A 269 -6.54 -19.05 -4.78
N GLU A 270 -7.70 -19.71 -4.79
CA GLU A 270 -7.78 -21.17 -4.63
C GLU A 270 -7.32 -21.87 -5.90
N ILE A 271 -6.34 -22.77 -5.77
CA ILE A 271 -5.80 -23.55 -6.90
C ILE A 271 -6.09 -25.04 -6.74
N GLN A 272 -6.40 -25.49 -5.53
CA GLN A 272 -6.78 -26.86 -5.24
C GLN A 272 -7.65 -26.92 -4.00
N LYS A 273 -8.63 -27.82 -4.01
CA LYS A 273 -9.49 -28.11 -2.86
C LYS A 273 -9.77 -29.60 -2.78
N ALA A 274 -9.60 -30.14 -1.59
CA ALA A 274 -9.98 -31.49 -1.19
C ALA A 274 -10.84 -31.42 0.08
N ASP A 275 -11.31 -32.56 0.57
CA ASP A 275 -12.16 -32.63 1.77
C ASP A 275 -11.45 -32.07 3.02
N ASP A 276 -10.16 -32.36 3.16
CA ASP A 276 -9.39 -32.03 4.37
C ASP A 276 -8.50 -30.79 4.23
N TYR A 277 -8.29 -30.27 3.01
CA TYR A 277 -7.41 -29.13 2.79
C TYR A 277 -7.78 -28.28 1.56
N ILE A 278 -7.32 -27.04 1.59
CA ILE A 278 -7.28 -26.14 0.43
C ILE A 278 -5.85 -25.69 0.19
N LYS A 279 -5.47 -25.54 -1.08
CA LYS A 279 -4.22 -24.92 -1.50
C LYS A 279 -4.53 -23.60 -2.17
N LEU A 280 -3.91 -22.55 -1.66
CA LEU A 280 -4.02 -21.19 -2.18
C LEU A 280 -2.69 -20.74 -2.78
N MET A 281 -2.75 -19.88 -3.78
CA MET A 281 -1.59 -19.33 -4.49
C MET A 281 -1.73 -17.81 -4.61
N LYS A 282 -0.61 -17.09 -4.61
CA LYS A 282 -0.52 -15.69 -4.99
C LYS A 282 0.69 -15.47 -5.89
N TYR A 283 0.50 -14.76 -7.01
CA TYR A 283 1.61 -14.31 -7.85
C TYR A 283 2.39 -13.19 -7.17
N ILE A 284 3.71 -13.25 -7.28
CA ILE A 284 4.65 -12.26 -6.75
C ILE A 284 4.93 -11.16 -7.79
N ASN A 285 5.01 -11.58 -9.06
CA ASN A 285 5.26 -10.73 -10.21
C ASN A 285 3.99 -10.69 -11.06
N TYR A 286 3.43 -9.49 -11.20
CA TYR A 286 2.39 -9.14 -12.18
C TYR A 286 3.01 -8.28 -13.28
#